data_AF-A0A521USA8-F1
#
_entry.id   AF-A0A521USA8-F1
#
_cell.length_a   1.000
_cell.length_b   1.000
_cell.length_c   1.000
_cell.angle_alpha   90.00
_cell.angle_beta   90.00
_cell.angle_gamma   90.00
#
_symmetry.space_group_name_H-M   'P 1'
#
loop_
_entity.id
_entity.type
_entity.pdbx_description
1 polymer ?
#
loop_
_entity_poly.entity_id
_entity_poly.type
_entity_poly.pdbx_seq_one_letter_code
_entity_poly.pdbx_strand_id
1 'polypeptide(L)' 'GDPRAFLQAGAGLDDATIEKKIAERAAAKAAKDFAAADRIRKELLEQGIVLKDSPTGTTWEVKQ' A
#
# COMPACT_ATOMS: atom_id res chain seq x y z
N GLY A 1 4.95 -14.88 -11.30
CA GLY A 1 5.14 -14.16 -10.02
C GLY A 1 5.50 -12.75 -10.37
N ASP A 2 4.68 -11.78 -9.99
CA ASP A 2 4.77 -10.39 -10.48
C ASP A 2 6.00 -9.65 -9.93
N PRO A 3 6.82 -9.01 -10.79
CA PRO A 3 8.09 -8.36 -10.44
C PRO A 3 7.94 -6.97 -9.79
N ARG A 4 6.85 -6.68 -9.08
CA ARG A 4 6.55 -5.34 -8.53
C ARG A 4 6.99 -5.12 -7.08
N ALA A 5 7.73 -6.06 -6.49
CA ALA A 5 8.04 -6.09 -5.06
C ALA A 5 9.27 -5.26 -4.61
N PHE A 6 9.98 -4.54 -5.49
CA PHE A 6 11.38 -4.18 -5.19
C PHE A 6 11.79 -2.71 -5.13
N LEU A 7 10.88 -1.73 -5.21
CA LEU A 7 11.30 -0.32 -5.24
C LEU A 7 10.59 0.52 -4.18
N GLN A 8 10.96 0.33 -2.90
CA GLN A 8 11.54 1.40 -2.08
C GLN A 8 12.02 0.88 -0.71
N ALA A 9 13.20 0.27 -0.68
CA ALA A 9 13.98 0.13 0.55
C ALA A 9 14.70 1.47 0.80
N GLY A 10 14.15 2.32 1.65
CA GLY A 10 14.64 3.69 1.78
C GLY A 10 14.23 4.39 3.06
N ALA A 11 14.82 3.94 4.17
CA ALA A 11 15.02 4.67 5.43
C ALA A 11 13.80 4.91 6.35
N GLY A 12 13.62 3.98 7.30
CA GLY A 12 13.69 4.34 8.71
C GLY A 12 12.43 4.91 9.38
N LEU A 13 11.27 4.29 9.21
CA LEU A 13 10.38 3.80 10.28
C LEU A 13 9.13 3.20 9.61
N ASP A 14 8.80 1.96 9.96
CA ASP A 14 7.53 1.25 9.67
C ASP A 14 7.19 0.83 8.22
N ASP A 15 8.12 0.84 7.26
CA ASP A 15 7.92 0.32 5.89
C ASP A 15 7.26 -1.08 5.86
N ALA A 16 7.69 -2.01 6.72
CA ALA A 16 7.13 -3.36 6.77
C ALA A 16 5.63 -3.41 7.12
N THR A 17 5.16 -2.49 7.98
CA THR A 17 3.74 -2.38 8.33
C THR A 17 2.93 -1.83 7.15
N ILE A 18 3.51 -0.87 6.42
CA ILE A 18 2.91 -0.29 5.22
C ILE A 18 2.80 -1.35 4.12
N GLU A 19 3.88 -2.07 3.85
CA GLU A 19 3.90 -3.15 2.86
C GLU A 19 2.87 -4.24 3.18
N LYS A 20 2.74 -4.63 4.46
CA LYS A 20 1.72 -5.59 4.88
C LYS A 20 0.31 -5.09 4.58
N LYS A 21 0.00 -3.83 4.92
CA LYS A 21 -1.30 -3.21 4.60
C LYS A 21 -1.54 -3.15 3.09
N ILE A 22 -0.53 -2.79 2.29
CA ILE A 22 -0.64 -2.77 0.82
C ILE A 22 -0.94 -4.17 0.27
N ALA A 23 -0.27 -5.20 0.80
CA ALA A 23 -0.52 -6.59 0.42
C ALA A 23 -1.94 -7.04 0.81
N GLU A 24 -2.41 -6.69 2.01
CA GLU A 24 -3.79 -6.95 2.44
C GLU A 24 -4.80 -6.23 1.53
N ARG A 25 -4.52 -4.99 1.11
CA ARG A 25 -5.36 -4.23 0.16
C ARG A 25 -5.41 -4.92 -1.20
N ALA A 26 -4.28 -5.42 -1.69
CA ALA A 26 -4.20 -6.15 -2.95
C ALA A 26 -4.97 -7.47 -2.89
N ALA A 27 -4.86 -8.21 -1.78
CA ALA A 27 -5.63 -9.43 -1.53
C ALA A 27 -7.13 -9.14 -1.44
N ALA A 28 -7.54 -8.08 -0.74
CA ALA A 28 -8.93 -7.63 -0.67
C ALA A 28 -9.48 -7.29 -2.06
N LYS A 29 -8.74 -6.52 -2.87
CA LYS A 29 -9.11 -6.24 -4.27
C LYS A 29 -9.24 -7.51 -5.11
N ALA A 30 -8.32 -8.47 -4.95
CA ALA A 30 -8.39 -9.75 -5.67
C ALA A 30 -9.62 -10.57 -5.26
N ALA A 31 -9.98 -10.52 -3.97
CA ALA A 31 -11.21 -11.10 -3.42
C ALA A 31 -12.49 -10.29 -3.76
N LYS A 32 -12.36 -9.16 -4.49
CA LYS A 32 -13.43 -8.18 -4.76
C LYS A 32 -14.03 -7.55 -3.49
N ASP A 33 -13.29 -7.56 -2.39
CA ASP A 33 -13.62 -6.86 -1.16
C ASP A 33 -13.10 -5.40 -1.23
N PHE A 34 -13.89 -4.55 -1.89
CA PHE A 34 -13.59 -3.14 -2.01
C PHE A 34 -13.69 -2.40 -0.66
N ALA A 35 -14.53 -2.88 0.25
CA ALA A 35 -14.72 -2.27 1.57
C ALA A 35 -13.46 -2.42 2.43
N ALA A 36 -12.87 -3.62 2.47
CA ALA A 36 -11.60 -3.84 3.16
C ALA A 36 -10.45 -3.05 2.51
N ALA A 37 -10.42 -3.00 1.16
CA ALA A 37 -9.39 -2.22 0.46
C ALA A 37 -9.45 -0.72 0.79
N ASP A 38 -10.65 -0.14 0.86
CA ASP A 38 -10.85 1.26 1.24
C ASP A 38 -10.54 1.52 2.72
N ARG A 39 -10.86 0.58 3.61
CA ARG A 39 -10.51 0.68 5.03
C ARG A 39 -9.00 0.80 5.22
N ILE A 40 -8.25 -0.10 4.57
CA ILE A 40 -6.79 -0.10 4.66
C ILE A 40 -6.19 1.20 4.09
N ARG A 41 -6.75 1.69 2.98
CA ARG A 41 -6.33 2.98 2.41
C ARG A 41 -6.52 4.14 3.39
N LYS A 42 -7.64 4.16 4.12
CA LYS A 42 -7.89 5.19 5.15
C LYS A 42 -6.91 5.09 6.31
N GLU A 43 -6.67 3.88 6.82
CA GLU A 43 -5.72 3.67 7.91
C GLU A 43 -4.30 4.14 7.54
N LEU A 44 -3.87 3.87 6.29
CA LEU A 44 -2.60 4.37 5.78
C LEU A 44 -2.61 5.90 5.67
N LEU A 45 -3.70 6.48 5.18
CA LEU A 45 -3.84 7.94 5.08
C LEU A 45 -3.80 8.63 6.45
N GLU A 46 -4.41 8.03 7.47
CA GLU A 46 -4.38 8.50 8.87
C GLU A 46 -2.96 8.47 9.46
N GLN A 47 -2.13 7.52 9.00
CA GLN A 47 -0.70 7.44 9.32
C GLN A 47 0.16 8.39 8.45
N GLY A 48 -0.46 9.23 7.61
CA GLY A 48 0.24 10.13 6.70
C GLY A 48 0.74 9.47 5.42
N ILE A 49 0.33 8.24 5.13
CA ILE A 49 0.79 7.46 3.98
C ILE A 49 -0.26 7.54 2.86
N VAL A 50 0.14 8.11 1.73
CA VAL A 50 -0.71 8.28 0.56
C VAL A 50 -0.39 7.21 -0.48
N LEU A 51 -1.36 6.35 -0.77
CA LEU A 51 -1.27 5.37 -1.86
C LEU A 51 -1.54 6.04 -3.21
N LYS A 52 -0.60 5.91 -4.14
CA LYS A 52 -0.69 6.34 -5.54
C LYS A 52 -0.75 5.11 -6.44
N ASP A 53 -1.96 4.77 -6.88
CA ASP A 53 -2.16 3.76 -7.91
C ASP A 53 -1.95 4.39 -9.30
N SER A 54 -1.06 3.81 -10.08
CA SER A 54 -0.81 4.19 -11.48
C SER A 54 -0.93 2.96 -12.39
N PRO A 55 -1.17 3.13 -13.70
CA PRO A 55 -1.23 2.02 -14.65
C PRO A 55 0.07 1.19 -14.68
N THR A 56 1.20 1.82 -14.36
CA THR A 56 2.53 1.21 -14.32
C THR A 56 2.83 0.49 -13.00
N GLY A 57 2.12 0.82 -11.91
CA GLY A 57 2.27 0.17 -10.61
C GLY A 57 1.59 0.93 -9.46
N THR A 58 1.56 0.32 -8.28
CA THR A 58 1.11 0.97 -7.05
C THR A 58 2.34 1.45 -6.28
N THR A 59 2.45 2.75 -6.06
CA THR A 59 3.46 3.35 -5.17
C THR A 59 2.79 3.97 -3.95
N TRP A 60 3.57 4.22 -2.91
CA TRP A 60 3.11 4.88 -1.69
C TRP A 60 4.10 5.99 -1.33
N GLU A 61 3.60 7.05 -0.71
CA GLU A 61 4.39 8.22 -0.31
C GLU A 61 4.03 8.61 1.11
N VAL A 62 5.03 8.79 1.96
CA VAL A 62 4.83 9.31 3.32
C VAL A 62 4.81 10.83 3.23
N LYS A 63 3.68 11.44 3.55
CA LYS A 63 3.59 12.87 3.80
C LYS A 63 4.23 13.14 5.16
N GLN A 64 5.51 13.48 5.15
CA GLN A 64 6.18 14.10 6.29
C GLN A 64 5.61 15.51 6.53
#